data_AF-A0A6J4CZ30-F1
#
_entry.id   AF-A0A6J4CZ30-F1
#
_cell.length_a   1.000
_cell.length_b   1.000
_cell.length_c   1.000
_cell.angle_alpha   90.00
_cell.angle_beta   90.00
_cell.angle_gamma   90.00
#
_symmetry.space_group_name_H-M   'P 1'
#
loop_
_entity.id
_entity.type
_entity.pdbx_description
1 polymer ?
#
loop_
_entity_poly.entity_id
_entity_poly.type
_entity_poly.pdbx_seq_one_letter_code
_entity_poly.pdbx_strand_id
1 'polypeptide(L)'
;MQISQHDLIMEFFKANPNRDIAHPEIVDWLTQEYTKRTGKVFRDPDRGIRKLHQQGMLQKIAKGVYRYDPNLVLHIDLEDFSESLKKQILERDNYACVICGAGEKEGVELHVDHIKPKDLGGKATLENGQTLCSRHNFLKKNFRQTETGKKMFIRMLESARKAGELELVAFLEEVLSVYEKHGINGHIVWRKD
;
A
#
# COMPACT_ATOMS: atom_id res chain seq x y z
N MET A 1 -12.54 20.71 -25.91
CA MET A 1 -11.79 19.68 -25.16
C MET A 1 -11.83 20.07 -23.68
N GLN A 2 -12.36 19.22 -22.79
CA GLN A 2 -12.43 19.53 -21.36
C GLN A 2 -11.08 19.18 -20.72
N ILE A 3 -10.33 20.17 -20.23
CA ILE A 3 -9.02 19.95 -19.60
C ILE A 3 -9.19 19.11 -18.32
N SER A 4 -8.41 18.03 -18.19
CA SER A 4 -8.42 17.23 -16.96
C SER A 4 -7.57 17.90 -15.88
N GLN A 5 -7.85 17.57 -14.61
CA GLN A 5 -7.02 18.05 -13.48
C GLN A 5 -5.56 17.58 -13.61
N HIS A 6 -5.35 16.37 -14.16
CA HIS A 6 -4.02 15.82 -14.41
C HIS A 6 -3.25 16.60 -15.47
N ASP A 7 -3.91 16.92 -16.59
CA ASP A 7 -3.29 17.69 -17.67
C ASP A 7 -2.86 19.07 -17.19
N LEU A 8 -3.68 19.72 -16.34
CA LEU A 8 -3.37 21.03 -15.80
C LEU A 8 -2.16 21.00 -14.83
N ILE A 9 -2.01 19.95 -14.01
CA ILE A 9 -0.80 19.80 -13.18
C ILE A 9 0.44 19.67 -14.06
N MET A 10 0.37 18.86 -15.11
CA MET A 10 1.49 18.69 -16.04
C MET A 10 1.79 19.94 -16.86
N GLU A 11 0.77 20.70 -17.25
CA GLU A 11 0.93 22.00 -17.91
C GLU A 11 1.75 22.96 -17.05
N PHE A 12 1.42 23.08 -15.76
CA PHE A 12 2.17 23.92 -14.83
C PHE A 12 3.64 23.52 -14.75
N PHE A 13 3.93 22.25 -14.54
CA PHE A 13 5.30 21.78 -14.40
C PHE A 13 6.12 21.92 -15.68
N LYS A 14 5.50 21.70 -16.86
CA LYS A 14 6.15 21.90 -18.15
C LYS A 14 6.46 23.37 -18.44
N ALA A 15 5.62 24.29 -17.96
CA ALA A 15 5.87 25.73 -18.05
C ALA A 15 6.97 26.22 -17.07
N ASN A 16 7.32 25.40 -16.07
CA ASN A 16 8.30 25.72 -15.03
C ASN A 16 9.37 24.61 -14.91
N PRO A 17 10.09 24.26 -16.00
CA PRO A 17 11.07 23.19 -15.96
C PRO A 17 12.26 23.54 -15.07
N ASN A 18 12.85 22.53 -14.43
CA ASN A 18 14.02 22.61 -13.56
C ASN A 18 13.87 23.49 -12.31
N ARG A 19 12.65 23.99 -12.00
CA ARG A 19 12.37 24.73 -10.77
C ARG A 19 11.85 23.81 -9.66
N ASP A 20 12.29 24.10 -8.44
CA ASP A 20 11.75 23.50 -7.22
C ASP A 20 10.43 24.16 -6.85
N ILE A 21 9.34 23.43 -7.05
CA ILE A 21 7.99 23.93 -6.80
C ILE A 21 7.48 23.38 -5.49
N ALA A 22 7.15 24.27 -4.55
CA ALA A 22 6.48 23.89 -3.32
C ALA A 22 4.98 23.68 -3.55
N HIS A 23 4.38 22.73 -2.83
CA HIS A 23 2.95 22.43 -2.92
C HIS A 23 2.03 23.66 -2.83
N PRO A 24 2.19 24.60 -1.87
CA PRO A 24 1.30 25.76 -1.77
C PRO A 24 1.22 26.58 -3.06
N GLU A 25 2.38 26.83 -3.69
CA GLU A 25 2.50 27.62 -4.92
C GLU A 25 1.67 27.01 -6.06
N ILE A 26 1.84 25.71 -6.30
CA ILE A 26 1.13 25.01 -7.37
C ILE A 26 -0.35 24.79 -7.01
N VAL A 27 -0.67 24.48 -5.75
CA VAL A 27 -2.05 24.28 -5.30
C VAL A 27 -2.89 25.53 -5.51
N ASP A 28 -2.36 26.69 -5.15
CA ASP A 28 -3.04 27.98 -5.31
C ASP A 28 -3.29 28.27 -6.79
N TRP A 29 -2.27 28.08 -7.63
CA TRP A 29 -2.39 28.28 -9.07
C TRP A 29 -3.39 27.31 -9.71
N LEU A 30 -3.31 26.00 -9.40
CA LEU A 30 -4.19 24.98 -9.97
C LEU A 30 -5.65 25.23 -9.63
N THR A 31 -5.92 25.63 -8.39
CA THR A 31 -7.29 25.86 -7.92
C THR A 31 -7.92 27.05 -8.64
N GLN A 32 -7.16 28.14 -8.80
CA GLN A 32 -7.61 29.33 -9.51
C GLN A 32 -7.79 29.05 -11.01
N GLU A 33 -6.78 28.46 -11.64
CA GLU A 33 -6.77 28.26 -13.09
C GLU A 33 -7.78 27.21 -13.55
N TYR A 34 -7.97 26.12 -12.80
CA TYR A 34 -8.98 25.11 -13.12
C TYR A 34 -10.40 25.65 -12.99
N THR A 35 -10.68 26.45 -11.95
CA THR A 35 -11.98 27.11 -11.77
C THR A 35 -12.24 28.09 -12.90
N LYS A 36 -11.24 28.88 -13.29
CA LYS A 36 -11.34 29.84 -14.40
C LYS A 36 -11.63 29.14 -15.75
N ARG A 37 -10.96 28.02 -16.04
CA ARG A 37 -11.11 27.31 -17.33
C ARG A 37 -12.35 26.43 -17.42
N THR A 38 -12.80 25.87 -16.30
CA THR A 38 -13.85 24.83 -16.31
C THR A 38 -15.10 25.18 -15.53
N GLY A 39 -15.06 26.22 -14.69
CA GLY A 39 -16.10 26.54 -13.70
C GLY A 39 -16.18 25.54 -12.54
N LYS A 40 -15.30 24.54 -12.48
CA LYS A 40 -15.30 23.47 -11.46
C LYS A 40 -14.16 23.66 -10.46
N VAL A 41 -14.35 23.13 -9.26
CA VAL A 41 -13.33 23.12 -8.19
C VAL A 41 -12.29 22.04 -8.46
N PHE A 42 -11.00 22.39 -8.35
CA PHE A 42 -9.91 21.41 -8.36
C PHE A 42 -9.97 20.57 -7.07
N ARG A 43 -9.87 19.23 -7.17
CA ARG A 43 -9.95 18.35 -6.00
C ARG A 43 -8.65 17.59 -5.81
N ASP A 44 -8.15 17.61 -4.57
CA ASP A 44 -6.95 16.87 -4.13
C ASP A 44 -5.69 17.05 -5.03
N PRO A 45 -5.19 18.29 -5.20
CA PRO A 45 -3.98 18.54 -6.01
C PRO A 45 -2.75 17.78 -5.51
N ASP A 46 -2.59 17.66 -4.19
CA ASP A 46 -1.47 16.94 -3.58
C ASP A 46 -1.42 15.48 -3.99
N ARG A 47 -2.58 14.81 -4.14
CA ARG A 47 -2.63 13.44 -4.66
C ARG A 47 -2.23 13.39 -6.13
N GLY A 48 -2.67 14.34 -6.93
CA GLY A 48 -2.29 14.43 -8.34
C GLY A 48 -0.78 14.58 -8.54
N ILE A 49 -0.14 15.49 -7.79
CA ILE A 49 1.31 15.73 -7.83
C ILE A 49 2.07 14.48 -7.38
N ARG A 50 1.64 13.83 -6.30
CA ARG A 50 2.24 12.57 -5.83
C ARG A 50 2.13 11.46 -6.88
N LYS A 51 1.01 11.37 -7.59
CA LYS A 51 0.81 10.39 -8.67
C LYS A 51 1.82 10.62 -9.81
N LEU A 52 2.02 11.87 -10.22
CA LEU A 52 3.00 12.21 -11.25
C LEU A 52 4.44 11.83 -10.87
N HIS A 53 4.82 12.06 -9.61
CA HIS A 53 6.09 11.58 -9.09
C HIS A 53 6.20 10.05 -9.11
N GLN A 54 5.16 9.33 -8.69
CA GLN A 54 5.15 7.86 -8.75
C GLN A 54 5.27 7.32 -10.18
N GLN A 55 4.71 8.03 -11.16
CA GLN A 55 4.84 7.71 -12.57
C GLN A 55 6.21 8.11 -13.16
N GLY A 56 7.12 8.67 -12.35
CA GLY A 56 8.45 9.11 -12.76
C GLY A 56 8.49 10.43 -13.54
N MET A 57 7.37 11.16 -13.63
CA MET A 57 7.30 12.44 -14.32
C MET A 57 7.90 13.60 -13.52
N LEU A 58 7.90 13.49 -12.18
CA LEU A 58 8.42 14.50 -11.29
C LEU A 58 9.48 13.91 -10.36
N GLN A 59 10.49 14.70 -10.03
CA GLN A 59 11.47 14.39 -9.00
C GLN A 59 11.03 15.01 -7.67
N LYS A 60 11.09 14.24 -6.58
CA LYS A 60 10.83 14.76 -5.23
C LYS A 60 12.14 15.25 -4.63
N ILE A 61 12.27 16.57 -4.50
CA ILE A 61 13.46 17.22 -3.97
C ILE A 61 13.42 17.26 -2.44
N ALA A 62 12.25 17.57 -1.88
CA ALA A 62 12.00 17.57 -0.45
C ALA A 62 10.53 17.22 -0.14
N LYS A 63 10.17 17.18 1.15
CA LYS A 63 8.76 16.99 1.56
C LYS A 63 7.90 18.14 1.02
N GLY A 64 7.01 17.84 0.07
CA GLY A 64 6.13 18.82 -0.54
C GLY A 64 6.78 19.71 -1.60
N VAL A 65 7.98 19.36 -2.08
CA VAL A 65 8.71 20.09 -3.11
C VAL A 65 9.06 19.15 -4.26
N TYR A 66 8.60 19.49 -5.46
CA TYR A 66 8.74 18.68 -6.66
C TYR A 66 9.35 19.48 -7.81
N ARG A 67 10.12 18.80 -8.67
CA ARG A 67 10.75 19.37 -9.85
C ARG A 67 10.40 18.55 -11.08
N TYR A 68 10.09 19.22 -12.18
CA TYR A 68 10.01 18.61 -13.50
C TYR A 68 11.30 18.88 -14.25
N ASP A 69 12.01 17.83 -14.65
CA ASP A 69 13.20 17.91 -15.49
C ASP A 69 12.94 17.11 -16.77
N PRO A 70 12.80 17.75 -17.94
CA PRO A 70 12.54 17.07 -19.21
C PRO A 70 13.55 15.96 -19.55
N ASN A 71 14.79 16.05 -19.05
CA ASN A 71 15.85 15.10 -19.37
C ASN A 71 15.86 13.87 -18.45
N LEU A 72 15.15 13.95 -17.32
CA LEU A 72 15.11 12.90 -16.29
C LEU A 72 13.71 12.31 -16.10
N VAL A 73 12.76 12.63 -16.96
CA VAL A 73 11.42 12.01 -16.96
C VAL A 73 11.57 10.52 -17.23
N LEU A 74 11.24 9.72 -16.22
CA LEU A 74 11.07 8.29 -16.36
C LEU A 74 9.58 8.03 -16.57
N HIS A 75 9.19 7.35 -17.63
CA HIS A 75 7.81 6.88 -17.78
C HIS A 75 7.67 5.53 -17.08
N ILE A 76 7.44 5.58 -15.76
CA ILE A 76 7.19 4.38 -14.96
C ILE A 76 5.71 4.02 -15.13
N ASP A 77 5.45 2.95 -15.88
CA ASP A 77 4.11 2.41 -15.99
C ASP A 77 3.79 1.57 -14.74
N LEU A 78 3.06 2.18 -13.81
CA LEU A 78 2.56 1.53 -12.61
C LEU A 78 1.19 0.94 -12.92
N GLU A 79 1.19 -0.21 -13.60
CA GLU A 79 -0.03 -0.94 -13.94
C GLU A 79 -0.84 -1.27 -12.68
N ASP A 80 -2.12 -0.92 -12.69
CA ASP A 80 -3.09 -1.42 -11.73
C ASP A 80 -3.78 -2.66 -12.30
N PHE A 81 -4.26 -3.54 -11.43
CA PHE A 81 -5.03 -4.70 -11.85
C PHE A 81 -6.30 -4.28 -12.62
N SER A 82 -6.54 -4.89 -13.78
CA SER A 82 -7.82 -4.78 -14.48
C SER A 82 -8.94 -5.39 -13.64
N GLU A 83 -10.19 -4.98 -13.88
CA GLU A 83 -11.34 -5.56 -13.17
C GLU A 83 -11.50 -7.06 -13.42
N SER A 84 -11.18 -7.53 -14.63
CA SER A 84 -11.15 -8.96 -14.94
C SER A 84 -10.09 -9.71 -14.13
N LEU A 85 -8.89 -9.14 -14.00
CA LEU A 85 -7.80 -9.74 -13.25
C LEU A 85 -8.08 -9.74 -11.74
N LYS A 86 -8.65 -8.65 -11.20
CA LYS A 86 -9.11 -8.60 -9.80
C LYS A 86 -10.09 -9.72 -9.49
N LYS A 87 -11.05 -9.97 -10.38
CA LYS A 87 -12.01 -11.07 -10.22
C LYS A 87 -11.32 -12.43 -10.22
N GLN A 88 -10.38 -12.67 -11.14
CA GLN A 88 -9.61 -13.93 -11.17
C GLN A 88 -8.78 -14.14 -9.90
N ILE A 89 -8.17 -13.08 -9.35
CA ILE A 89 -7.41 -13.15 -8.09
C ILE A 89 -8.33 -13.53 -6.92
N LEU A 90 -9.50 -12.89 -6.82
CA LEU A 90 -10.49 -13.19 -5.79
C LEU A 90 -11.01 -14.64 -5.90
N GLU A 91 -11.33 -15.11 -7.11
CA GLU A 91 -11.76 -16.49 -7.35
C GLU A 91 -10.68 -17.50 -6.96
N ARG A 92 -9.42 -17.26 -7.37
CA ARG A 92 -8.28 -18.11 -6.99
C ARG A 92 -8.08 -18.18 -5.48
N ASP A 93 -8.27 -17.05 -4.79
CA ASP A 93 -8.10 -16.95 -3.34
C ASP A 93 -9.37 -17.36 -2.57
N ASN A 94 -10.36 -17.98 -3.23
CA ASN A 94 -11.63 -18.41 -2.66
C ASN A 94 -12.40 -17.29 -1.94
N TYR A 95 -12.29 -16.05 -2.42
CA TYR A 95 -12.87 -14.87 -1.80
C TYR A 95 -12.52 -14.76 -0.30
N ALA A 96 -11.26 -15.08 0.03
CA ALA A 96 -10.75 -15.06 1.38
C ALA A 96 -9.37 -14.41 1.42
N CYS A 97 -9.03 -13.82 2.56
CA CYS A 97 -7.70 -13.30 2.78
C CYS A 97 -6.67 -14.44 2.80
N VAL A 98 -5.65 -14.38 1.95
CA VAL A 98 -4.62 -15.42 1.85
C VAL A 98 -3.76 -15.57 3.13
N ILE A 99 -3.83 -14.58 4.03
CA ILE A 99 -3.06 -14.57 5.29
C ILE A 99 -3.84 -15.22 6.43
N CYS A 100 -5.15 -14.94 6.55
CA CYS A 100 -5.95 -15.39 7.71
C CYS A 100 -7.19 -16.19 7.37
N GLY A 101 -7.52 -16.38 6.09
CA GLY A 101 -8.69 -17.11 5.64
C GLY A 101 -10.03 -16.39 5.83
N ALA A 102 -10.05 -15.19 6.40
CA ALA A 102 -11.30 -14.43 6.58
C ALA A 102 -11.79 -13.89 5.23
N GLY A 103 -13.07 -14.12 4.93
CA GLY A 103 -13.76 -13.65 3.74
C GLY A 103 -15.07 -12.94 4.09
N GLU A 104 -16.00 -12.91 3.14
CA GLU A 104 -17.27 -12.19 3.29
C GLU A 104 -18.13 -12.75 4.44
N LYS A 105 -18.03 -14.06 4.74
CA LYS A 105 -18.77 -14.72 5.82
C LYS A 105 -18.41 -14.15 7.20
N GLU A 106 -17.17 -13.71 7.38
CA GLU A 106 -16.66 -13.09 8.58
C GLU A 106 -16.88 -11.56 8.60
N GLY A 107 -17.58 -11.02 7.60
CA GLY A 107 -17.90 -9.60 7.48
C GLY A 107 -16.70 -8.70 7.20
N VAL A 108 -15.60 -9.26 6.68
CA VAL A 108 -14.40 -8.48 6.36
C VAL A 108 -14.42 -7.99 4.92
N GLU A 109 -14.04 -6.73 4.72
CA GLU A 109 -13.81 -6.19 3.38
C GLU A 109 -12.48 -6.73 2.82
N LEU A 110 -12.53 -7.17 1.56
CA LEU A 110 -11.42 -7.75 0.84
C LEU A 110 -10.83 -6.75 -0.17
N HIS A 111 -9.51 -6.76 -0.26
CA HIS A 111 -8.73 -5.89 -1.12
C HIS A 111 -7.80 -6.75 -1.97
N VAL A 112 -7.76 -6.49 -3.27
CA VAL A 112 -6.75 -7.07 -4.17
C VAL A 112 -5.53 -6.17 -4.16
N ASP A 113 -4.39 -6.71 -3.77
CA ASP A 113 -3.12 -5.99 -3.66
C ASP A 113 -1.97 -6.77 -4.29
N HIS A 114 -0.88 -6.08 -4.61
CA HIS A 114 0.31 -6.71 -5.18
C HIS A 114 1.13 -7.43 -4.10
N ILE A 115 1.73 -8.59 -4.38
CA ILE A 115 2.70 -9.25 -3.48
C ILE A 115 3.97 -8.42 -3.42
N LYS A 116 4.63 -8.26 -4.57
CA LYS A 116 5.70 -7.28 -4.77
C LYS A 116 5.04 -5.94 -5.10
N PRO A 117 5.24 -4.88 -4.28
CA PRO A 117 4.66 -3.57 -4.54
C PRO A 117 5.03 -3.00 -5.91
N LYS A 118 4.11 -2.28 -6.55
CA LYS A 118 4.31 -1.70 -7.89
C LYS A 118 5.45 -0.69 -7.95
N ASP A 119 5.65 0.08 -6.88
CA ASP A 119 6.78 1.01 -6.69
C ASP A 119 8.14 0.30 -6.60
N LEU A 120 8.16 -1.00 -6.31
CA LEU A 120 9.35 -1.84 -6.35
C LEU A 120 9.45 -2.67 -7.65
N GLY A 121 8.65 -2.35 -8.67
CA GLY A 121 8.60 -3.07 -9.94
C GLY A 121 7.83 -4.39 -9.86
N GLY A 122 6.76 -4.44 -9.06
CA GLY A 122 5.77 -5.50 -9.12
C GLY A 122 4.79 -5.29 -10.28
N LYS A 123 4.52 -6.34 -11.05
CA LYS A 123 3.61 -6.29 -12.21
C LYS A 123 2.18 -6.63 -11.82
N ALA A 124 1.20 -6.13 -12.56
CA ALA A 124 -0.21 -6.48 -12.39
C ALA A 124 -0.50 -7.84 -13.06
N THR A 125 0.00 -8.93 -12.48
CA THR A 125 -0.26 -10.30 -12.96
C THR A 125 -1.01 -11.11 -11.92
N LEU A 126 -1.60 -12.25 -12.33
CA LEU A 126 -2.31 -13.14 -11.42
C LEU A 126 -1.39 -13.61 -10.29
N GLU A 127 -0.16 -13.98 -10.60
CA GLU A 127 0.83 -14.51 -9.65
C GLU A 127 1.29 -13.46 -8.64
N ASN A 128 1.37 -12.20 -9.06
CA ASN A 128 1.75 -11.09 -8.18
C ASN A 128 0.53 -10.45 -7.49
N GLY A 129 -0.69 -10.93 -7.75
CA GLY A 129 -1.89 -10.51 -7.05
C GLY A 129 -2.15 -11.35 -5.81
N GLN A 130 -2.68 -10.75 -4.75
CA GLN A 130 -3.16 -11.42 -3.55
C GLN A 130 -4.41 -10.74 -2.98
N THR A 131 -5.29 -11.52 -2.39
CA THR A 131 -6.46 -11.05 -1.66
C THR A 131 -6.12 -10.87 -0.17
N LEU A 132 -6.28 -9.65 0.34
CA LEU A 132 -6.04 -9.30 1.73
C LEU A 132 -7.30 -8.72 2.37
N CYS A 133 -7.62 -9.11 3.61
CA CYS A 133 -8.62 -8.38 4.38
C CYS A 133 -8.11 -6.99 4.78
N SER A 134 -9.01 -6.07 5.10
CA SER A 134 -8.67 -4.69 5.50
C SER A 134 -7.55 -4.59 6.55
N ARG A 135 -7.50 -5.50 7.52
CA ARG A 135 -6.44 -5.55 8.55
C ARG A 135 -5.06 -5.84 7.94
N HIS A 136 -4.93 -6.90 7.14
CA HIS A 136 -3.64 -7.27 6.55
C HIS A 136 -3.22 -6.33 5.42
N ASN A 137 -4.18 -5.78 4.67
CA ASN A 137 -3.91 -4.73 3.69
C ASN A 137 -3.32 -3.47 4.37
N PHE A 138 -3.89 -3.06 5.51
CA PHE A 138 -3.37 -1.95 6.30
C PHE A 138 -1.96 -2.22 6.83
N LEU A 139 -1.73 -3.41 7.42
CA LEU A 139 -0.41 -3.79 7.93
C LEU A 139 0.65 -3.76 6.82
N LYS A 140 0.32 -4.28 5.63
CA LYS A 140 1.22 -4.28 4.48
C LYS A 140 1.55 -2.87 4.01
N LYS A 141 0.56 -1.99 3.91
CA LYS A 141 0.76 -0.61 3.45
C LYS A 141 1.59 0.23 4.41
N ASN A 142 1.40 0.07 5.72
CA ASN A 142 2.04 0.92 6.73
C ASN A 142 3.36 0.35 7.25
N PHE A 143 3.45 -0.97 7.41
CA PHE A 143 4.59 -1.62 8.06
C PHE A 143 5.36 -2.57 7.13
N ARG A 144 4.93 -2.73 5.87
CA ARG A 144 5.51 -3.70 4.91
C ARG A 144 5.51 -5.14 5.44
N GLN A 145 4.55 -5.47 6.30
CA GLN A 145 4.38 -6.78 6.91
C GLN A 145 2.92 -7.20 6.81
N THR A 146 2.66 -8.48 6.55
CA THR A 146 1.30 -9.04 6.54
C THR A 146 0.95 -9.72 7.86
N GLU A 147 1.92 -10.02 8.71
CA GLU A 147 1.75 -10.64 10.02
C GLU A 147 2.75 -10.05 11.01
N THR A 148 2.49 -10.21 12.31
CA THR A 148 3.45 -9.89 13.37
C THR A 148 4.42 -11.05 13.62
N GLY A 149 5.32 -10.89 14.60
CA GLY A 149 6.28 -11.93 15.01
C GLY A 149 5.68 -13.19 15.64
N LYS A 150 4.35 -13.36 15.73
CA LYS A 150 3.72 -14.51 16.42
C LYS A 150 4.26 -15.87 15.97
N LYS A 151 4.45 -16.10 14.66
CA LYS A 151 5.03 -17.36 14.13
C LYS A 151 6.47 -17.60 14.58
N MET A 152 7.26 -16.54 14.75
CA MET A 152 8.63 -16.65 15.27
C MET A 152 8.61 -17.15 16.72
N PHE A 153 7.74 -16.58 17.56
CA PHE A 153 7.61 -17.01 18.95
C PHE A 153 7.15 -18.47 19.07
N ILE A 154 6.24 -18.93 18.21
CA ILE A 154 5.81 -20.34 18.17
C ILE A 154 6.98 -21.27 17.84
N ARG A 155 7.76 -20.96 16.78
CA ARG A 155 8.94 -21.76 16.42
C ARG A 155 9.97 -21.78 17.54
N MET A 156 10.17 -20.64 18.20
CA MET A 156 11.09 -20.53 19.33
C MET A 156 10.61 -21.35 20.52
N LEU A 157 9.30 -21.38 20.79
CA LEU A 157 8.70 -22.18 21.86
C LEU A 157 8.91 -23.68 21.60
N GLU A 158 8.70 -24.14 20.37
CA GLU A 158 8.97 -25.53 19.99
C GLU A 158 10.44 -25.92 20.18
N SER A 159 11.38 -25.02 19.83
CA SER A 159 12.81 -25.23 20.05
C SER A 159 13.17 -25.24 21.55
N ALA A 160 12.60 -24.32 22.34
CA ALA A 160 12.84 -24.23 23.78
C ALA A 160 12.33 -25.48 24.52
N ARG A 161 11.13 -25.98 24.16
CA ARG A 161 10.58 -27.24 24.67
C ARG A 161 11.50 -28.43 24.39
N LYS A 162 12.06 -28.51 23.18
CA LYS A 162 13.02 -29.58 22.81
C LYS A 162 14.34 -29.49 23.57
N ALA A 163 14.79 -28.28 23.89
CA ALA A 163 16.02 -28.04 24.64
C ALA A 163 15.85 -28.21 26.16
N GLY A 164 14.62 -28.27 26.67
CA GLY A 164 14.34 -28.34 28.11
C GLY A 164 14.52 -27.00 28.84
N GLU A 165 14.48 -25.89 28.13
CA GLU A 165 14.70 -24.53 28.67
C GLU A 165 13.40 -23.97 29.31
N LEU A 166 13.12 -24.40 30.54
CA LEU A 166 11.83 -24.13 31.21
C LEU A 166 11.50 -22.64 31.39
N GLU A 167 12.49 -21.80 31.73
CA GLU A 167 12.28 -20.36 31.89
C GLU A 167 11.89 -19.69 30.58
N LEU A 168 12.55 -20.07 29.49
CA LEU A 168 12.26 -19.54 28.16
C LEU A 168 10.89 -20.01 27.66
N VAL A 169 10.52 -21.26 27.95
CA VAL A 169 9.17 -21.78 27.65
C VAL A 169 8.11 -20.93 28.36
N ALA A 170 8.22 -20.72 29.67
CA ALA A 170 7.25 -19.93 30.43
C ALA A 170 7.10 -18.51 29.87
N PHE A 171 8.22 -17.83 29.58
CA PHE A 171 8.20 -16.50 28.96
C PHE A 171 7.49 -16.49 27.59
N LEU A 172 7.78 -17.46 26.73
CA LEU A 172 7.18 -17.53 25.39
C LEU A 172 5.68 -17.84 25.44
N GLU A 173 5.23 -18.65 26.40
CA GLU A 173 3.81 -18.91 26.63
C GLU A 173 3.08 -17.65 27.11
N GLU A 174 3.68 -16.86 28.00
CA GLU A 174 3.15 -15.56 28.39
C GLU A 174 3.02 -14.62 27.20
N VAL A 175 4.07 -14.48 26.38
CA VAL A 175 4.05 -13.66 25.15
C VAL A 175 2.93 -14.11 24.22
N LEU A 176 2.79 -15.41 23.96
CA LEU A 176 1.75 -15.94 23.07
C LEU A 176 0.34 -15.79 23.66
N SER A 177 0.19 -15.83 24.99
CA SER A 177 -1.09 -15.54 25.66
C SER A 177 -1.54 -14.09 25.46
N VAL A 178 -0.60 -13.13 25.40
CA VAL A 178 -0.89 -11.72 25.09
C VAL A 178 -1.43 -11.58 23.67
N TYR A 179 -0.87 -12.30 22.69
CA TYR A 179 -1.41 -12.33 21.33
C TYR A 179 -2.87 -12.79 21.29
N GLU A 180 -3.21 -13.85 22.03
CA GLU A 180 -4.59 -14.36 22.12
C GLU A 180 -5.52 -13.37 22.80
N LYS A 181 -5.11 -12.83 23.95
CA LYS A 181 -5.88 -11.84 24.73
C LYS A 181 -6.29 -10.64 23.89
N HIS A 182 -5.41 -10.18 23.00
CA HIS A 182 -5.66 -9.02 22.14
C HIS A 182 -6.19 -9.39 20.74
N GLY A 183 -6.41 -10.68 20.45
CA GLY A 183 -6.85 -11.14 19.12
C GLY A 183 -5.86 -10.85 18.00
N ILE A 184 -4.58 -10.61 18.33
CA ILE A 184 -3.53 -10.32 17.35
C ILE A 184 -3.11 -11.64 16.70
N ASN A 185 -3.16 -11.67 15.36
CA ASN A 185 -2.88 -12.89 14.58
C ASN A 185 -3.67 -14.10 15.11
N GLY A 186 -4.96 -13.91 15.44
CA GLY A 186 -5.83 -14.96 16.00
C GLY A 186 -6.00 -16.18 15.12
N HIS A 187 -5.77 -16.05 13.80
CA HIS A 187 -5.75 -17.18 12.86
C HIS A 187 -4.54 -18.11 13.03
N ILE A 188 -3.52 -17.69 13.78
CA ILE A 188 -2.34 -18.50 14.11
C ILE A 188 -2.56 -19.09 15.51
N VAL A 189 -2.82 -20.40 15.57
CA VAL A 189 -3.01 -21.17 16.81
C VAL A 189 -1.70 -21.82 17.23
N TRP A 190 -1.44 -21.91 18.54
CA TRP A 190 -0.28 -22.59 19.12
C TRP A 190 -0.73 -23.59 20.18
N ARG A 191 0.07 -24.65 20.40
CA ARG A 191 -0.29 -25.71 21.37
C ARG A 191 0.15 -25.32 22.77
N LYS A 192 -0.82 -25.17 23.66
CA LYS A 192 -0.65 -25.17 25.11
C LYS A 192 -0.59 -26.65 25.51
N ASP A 193 0.61 -27.16 25.75
CA ASP A 193 0.76 -28.51 26.30
C ASP A 193 0.62 -28.44 27.83
#